data_AF-A0A1M7GQM9-F1
#
_entry.id   AF-A0A1M7GQM9-F1
#
_cell.length_a   1.000
_cell.length_b   1.000
_cell.length_c   1.000
_cell.angle_alpha   90.00
_cell.angle_beta   90.00
_cell.angle_gamma   90.00
#
_symmetry.space_group_name_H-M   'P 1'
#
loop_
_entity.id
_entity.type
_entity.pdbx_description
1 polymer ?
#
loop_
_entity_poly.entity_id
_entity_poly.type
_entity_poly.pdbx_seq_one_letter_code
_entity_poly.pdbx_strand_id
1 'polypeptide(L)'
;MNLELKKELPIIGIVLTPFVYLAIIWNSLPEKVPVHWNYKGEIDRWGDKFSLIIILFLLPVLIYVLMTVIPLIDPKNRISLMGGKFYQLKFILVLFMSLIALLVLYTAKEKSINNPNLVFALLGTFFIILGNYFKVIQPNYFIGIRTPWTLENGEVWKATHLFAGKLWVAGGLILVLGGLLLSNAFANAFVFVIIIMALIPVLYSFIKFKEIQKRDQKSI
;
A
#
# COMPACT_ATOMS: atom_id res chain seq x y z
N MET A 1 -19.88 -22.84 -12.26
CA MET A 1 -18.93 -21.96 -11.54
C MET A 1 -19.48 -20.53 -11.57
N ASN A 2 -19.83 -19.95 -10.42
CA ASN A 2 -20.46 -18.63 -10.31
C ASN A 2 -19.60 -17.54 -10.98
N LEU A 3 -20.24 -16.58 -11.67
CA LEU A 3 -19.59 -15.45 -12.35
C LEU A 3 -18.67 -14.65 -11.41
N GLU A 4 -19.02 -14.56 -10.13
CA GLU A 4 -18.22 -13.92 -9.09
C GLU A 4 -16.92 -14.68 -8.77
N LEU A 5 -16.95 -16.02 -8.76
CA LEU A 5 -15.74 -16.82 -8.55
C LEU A 5 -14.75 -16.67 -9.71
N LYS A 6 -15.25 -16.59 -10.95
CA LYS A 6 -14.42 -16.37 -12.14
C LYS A 6 -13.63 -15.06 -12.09
N LYS A 7 -14.23 -14.00 -11.52
CA LYS A 7 -13.57 -12.70 -11.35
C LYS A 7 -12.45 -12.74 -10.30
N GLU A 8 -12.55 -13.62 -9.31
CA GLU A 8 -11.57 -13.73 -8.22
C GLU A 8 -10.34 -14.57 -8.58
N LEU A 9 -10.45 -15.46 -9.58
CA LEU A 9 -9.35 -16.34 -10.01
C LEU A 9 -8.02 -15.64 -10.28
N PRO A 10 -7.95 -14.49 -10.98
CA PRO A 10 -6.69 -13.79 -11.20
C PRO A 10 -6.03 -13.32 -9.89
N ILE A 11 -6.83 -12.82 -8.95
CA ILE A 11 -6.31 -12.34 -7.65
C ILE A 11 -5.82 -13.54 -6.82
N ILE A 12 -6.56 -14.65 -6.81
CA ILE A 12 -6.16 -15.88 -6.14
C ILE A 12 -4.84 -16.41 -6.74
N GLY A 13 -4.70 -16.40 -8.07
CA GLY A 13 -3.45 -16.77 -8.74
C GLY A 13 -2.26 -15.91 -8.31
N ILE A 14 -2.46 -14.60 -8.18
CA ILE A 14 -1.46 -13.67 -7.66
C ILE A 14 -1.07 -14.01 -6.21
N VAL A 15 -2.05 -14.26 -5.34
CA VAL A 15 -1.82 -14.66 -3.93
C VAL A 15 -1.02 -15.96 -3.84
N LEU A 16 -1.27 -16.92 -4.74
CA LEU A 16 -0.59 -18.22 -4.74
C LEU A 16 0.83 -18.16 -5.31
N THR A 17 1.16 -17.17 -6.14
CA THR A 17 2.47 -17.05 -6.80
C THR A 17 3.65 -17.10 -5.82
N PRO A 18 3.67 -16.34 -4.70
CA PRO A 18 4.73 -16.44 -3.69
C PRO A 18 4.83 -17.83 -3.02
N PHE A 19 3.71 -18.53 -2.83
CA PHE A 19 3.73 -19.89 -2.23
C PHE A 19 4.36 -20.89 -3.19
N VAL A 20 4.02 -20.81 -4.48
CA VAL A 20 4.65 -21.63 -5.51
C VAL A 20 6.15 -21.35 -5.56
N TYR A 21 6.57 -20.08 -5.51
CA TYR A 21 7.99 -19.74 -5.49
C TYR A 21 8.70 -20.27 -4.24
N LEU A 22 8.11 -20.12 -3.04
CA LEU A 22 8.66 -20.68 -1.80
C LEU A 22 8.82 -22.20 -1.89
N ALA A 23 7.83 -22.91 -2.43
CA ALA A 23 7.91 -24.36 -2.62
C ALA A 23 9.06 -24.77 -3.54
N ILE A 24 9.30 -24.02 -4.63
CA ILE A 24 10.42 -24.27 -5.56
C ILE A 24 11.77 -24.08 -4.87
N ILE A 25 11.93 -23.05 -4.03
CA ILE A 25 13.22 -22.74 -3.40
C ILE A 25 13.42 -23.42 -2.03
N TRP A 26 12.42 -24.13 -1.51
CA TRP A 26 12.39 -24.62 -0.12
C TRP A 26 13.65 -25.40 0.29
N ASN A 27 14.10 -26.31 -0.57
CA ASN A 27 15.26 -27.18 -0.30
C ASN A 27 16.60 -26.44 -0.45
N SER A 28 16.61 -25.26 -1.09
CA SER A 28 17.80 -24.41 -1.20
C SER A 28 17.95 -23.43 -0.02
N LEU A 29 16.92 -23.28 0.81
CA LEU A 29 16.94 -22.35 1.93
C LEU A 29 17.63 -22.98 3.16
N PRO A 30 18.57 -22.26 3.80
CA PRO A 30 19.13 -22.68 5.09
C PRO A 30 18.04 -22.67 6.18
N GLU A 31 18.32 -23.30 7.33
CA GLU A 31 17.40 -23.28 8.48
C GLU A 31 17.13 -21.85 8.97
N LYS A 32 18.16 -20.98 8.97
CA LYS A 32 18.03 -19.57 9.32
C LYS A 32 18.13 -18.66 8.10
N VAL A 33 17.12 -17.80 7.94
CA VAL A 33 16.98 -16.86 6.84
C VAL A 33 16.78 -15.42 7.34
N PRO A 34 17.12 -14.41 6.55
CA PRO A 34 16.71 -13.03 6.81
C PRO A 34 15.18 -12.87 6.79
N VAL A 35 14.64 -12.12 7.76
CA VAL A 35 13.18 -11.90 7.90
C VAL A 35 12.81 -10.43 8.10
N HIS A 36 13.80 -9.56 8.21
CA HIS A 36 13.61 -8.11 8.26
C HIS A 36 14.86 -7.40 7.74
N TRP A 37 14.64 -6.22 7.17
CA TRP A 37 15.67 -5.33 6.66
C TRP A 37 15.39 -3.93 7.15
N ASN A 38 16.44 -3.22 7.57
CA ASN A 38 16.32 -1.83 7.99
C ASN A 38 16.11 -0.89 6.78
N TYR A 39 15.94 0.41 7.03
CA TYR A 39 15.73 1.41 5.99
C TYR A 39 16.93 1.61 5.04
N LYS A 40 18.11 1.07 5.38
CA LYS A 40 19.30 1.04 4.51
C LYS A 40 19.36 -0.24 3.66
N GLY A 41 18.43 -1.17 3.85
CA GLY A 41 18.42 -2.47 3.16
C GLY A 41 19.36 -3.50 3.80
N GLU A 42 19.88 -3.25 5.00
CA GLU A 42 20.73 -4.20 5.73
C GLU A 42 19.86 -5.17 6.54
N ILE A 43 20.29 -6.42 6.65
CA ILE A 43 19.60 -7.43 7.45
C ILE A 43 19.82 -7.12 8.93
N ASP A 44 18.75 -6.80 9.66
CA ASP A 44 18.77 -6.53 11.09
C ASP A 44 18.05 -7.61 11.92
N ARG A 45 17.35 -8.55 11.27
CA ARG A 45 16.70 -9.69 11.93
C ARG A 45 16.75 -10.97 11.11
N TRP A 46 17.06 -12.06 11.79
CA TRP A 46 17.06 -13.42 11.28
C TRP A 46 15.94 -14.24 11.94
N GLY A 47 15.40 -15.22 11.20
CA GLY A 47 14.39 -16.14 11.69
C GLY A 47 14.56 -17.52 11.10
N ASP A 48 13.77 -18.47 11.58
CA ASP A 48 13.68 -19.81 11.00
C ASP A 48 12.96 -19.78 9.64
N LYS A 49 13.33 -20.63 8.68
CA LYS A 49 12.75 -20.62 7.33
C LYS A 49 11.22 -20.80 7.29
N PHE A 50 10.60 -21.42 8.30
CA PHE A 50 9.15 -21.50 8.43
C PHE A 50 8.49 -20.13 8.64
N SER A 51 9.22 -19.12 9.15
CA SER A 51 8.68 -17.76 9.27
C SER A 51 8.35 -17.14 7.91
N LEU A 52 8.97 -17.61 6.81
CA LEU A 52 8.62 -17.17 5.46
C LEU A 52 7.17 -17.52 5.12
N ILE A 53 6.67 -18.67 5.57
CA ILE A 53 5.26 -19.06 5.39
C ILE A 53 4.35 -18.05 6.07
N ILE A 54 4.67 -17.67 7.32
CA ILE A 54 3.91 -16.67 8.08
C ILE A 54 3.89 -15.33 7.34
N ILE A 55 5.04 -14.90 6.77
CA ILE A 55 5.12 -13.67 5.97
C ILE A 55 4.19 -13.75 4.75
N LEU A 56 4.09 -14.90 4.08
CA LEU A 56 3.16 -15.07 2.95
C LEU A 56 1.68 -14.97 3.37
N PHE A 57 1.34 -15.42 4.59
CA PHE A 57 -0.01 -15.22 5.12
C PHE A 57 -0.27 -13.76 5.52
N LEU A 58 0.71 -13.10 6.14
CA LEU A 58 0.55 -11.71 6.60
C LEU A 58 0.58 -10.67 5.48
N LEU A 59 1.22 -10.96 4.34
CA LEU A 59 1.30 -10.03 3.22
C LEU A 59 0.13 -10.23 2.23
N PRO A 60 0.19 -11.11 1.22
CA PRO A 60 -0.86 -11.18 0.21
C PRO A 60 -2.18 -11.79 0.73
N VAL A 61 -2.14 -12.81 1.59
CA VAL A 61 -3.38 -13.49 2.06
C VAL A 61 -4.19 -12.56 2.97
N LEU A 62 -3.55 -11.92 3.95
CA LEU A 62 -4.23 -10.99 4.85
C LEU A 62 -4.89 -9.86 4.08
N ILE A 63 -4.19 -9.23 3.13
CA ILE A 63 -4.78 -8.17 2.31
C ILE A 63 -5.93 -8.70 1.45
N TYR A 64 -5.80 -9.89 0.85
CA TYR A 64 -6.89 -10.51 0.10
C TYR A 64 -8.14 -10.70 0.96
N VAL A 65 -7.97 -11.25 2.17
CA VAL A 65 -9.07 -11.50 3.12
C VAL A 65 -9.68 -10.18 3.59
N LEU A 66 -8.87 -9.21 4.03
CA LEU A 66 -9.35 -7.90 4.45
C LEU A 66 -10.16 -7.21 3.36
N MET A 67 -9.65 -7.16 2.12
CA MET A 67 -10.35 -6.54 1.01
C MET A 67 -11.61 -7.32 0.58
N THR A 68 -11.74 -8.59 0.95
CA THR A 68 -12.97 -9.37 0.74
C THR A 68 -14.00 -9.08 1.84
N VAL A 69 -13.54 -8.89 3.08
CA VAL A 69 -14.41 -8.68 4.26
C VAL A 69 -14.86 -7.22 4.38
N ILE A 70 -14.00 -6.23 4.07
CA ILE A 70 -14.28 -4.80 4.25
C ILE A 70 -15.64 -4.35 3.69
N PRO A 71 -16.05 -4.70 2.45
CA PRO A 71 -17.35 -4.30 1.93
C PRO A 71 -18.54 -4.87 2.72
N LEU A 72 -18.37 -5.99 3.42
CA LEU A 72 -19.41 -6.65 4.21
C LEU A 72 -19.62 -5.98 5.57
N ILE A 73 -18.59 -5.28 6.08
CA ILE A 73 -18.59 -4.63 7.39
C ILE A 73 -18.59 -3.10 7.28
N ASP A 74 -18.71 -2.54 6.07
CA ASP A 74 -18.81 -1.10 5.86
C ASP A 74 -20.18 -0.56 6.28
N PRO A 75 -20.31 0.16 7.41
CA PRO A 75 -21.61 0.60 7.89
C PRO A 75 -22.25 1.64 6.96
N LYS A 76 -21.46 2.33 6.12
CA LYS A 76 -21.98 3.29 5.14
C LYS A 76 -22.35 2.63 3.81
N ASN A 77 -22.02 1.35 3.59
CA ASN A 77 -22.16 0.64 2.31
C ASN A 77 -21.61 1.43 1.10
N ARG A 78 -20.63 2.31 1.30
CA ARG A 78 -20.05 3.16 0.24
C ARG A 78 -18.99 2.41 -0.55
N ILE A 79 -18.34 1.43 0.08
CA ILE A 79 -17.30 0.63 -0.56
C ILE A 79 -17.91 -0.33 -1.59
N SER A 80 -19.05 -0.97 -1.28
CA SER A 80 -19.75 -1.83 -2.24
C SER A 80 -20.23 -1.07 -3.48
N LEU A 81 -20.60 0.21 -3.31
CA LEU A 81 -20.99 1.11 -4.41
C LEU A 81 -19.83 1.50 -5.35
N MET A 82 -18.58 1.29 -4.95
CA MET A 82 -17.43 1.54 -5.83
C MET A 82 -17.29 0.47 -6.92
N GLY A 83 -17.95 -0.68 -6.78
CA GLY A 83 -18.00 -1.75 -7.79
C GLY A 83 -16.62 -2.10 -8.35
N GLY A 84 -16.47 -1.99 -9.68
CA GLY A 84 -15.22 -2.32 -10.37
C GLY A 84 -14.00 -1.52 -9.90
N LYS A 85 -14.17 -0.31 -9.34
CA LYS A 85 -13.04 0.45 -8.76
C LYS A 85 -12.50 -0.25 -7.53
N PHE A 86 -13.37 -0.71 -6.64
CA PHE A 86 -12.94 -1.46 -5.47
C PHE A 86 -12.19 -2.75 -5.84
N TYR A 87 -12.68 -3.46 -6.85
CA TYR A 87 -11.95 -4.61 -7.41
C TYR A 87 -10.55 -4.22 -7.93
N GLN A 88 -10.42 -3.09 -8.65
CA GLN A 88 -9.12 -2.57 -9.08
C GLN A 88 -8.19 -2.28 -7.89
N LEU A 89 -8.70 -1.69 -6.81
CA LEU A 89 -7.92 -1.45 -5.59
C LEU A 89 -7.47 -2.75 -4.95
N LYS A 90 -8.38 -3.73 -4.78
CA LYS A 90 -8.06 -5.06 -4.26
C LYS A 90 -6.95 -5.71 -5.07
N PHE A 91 -7.08 -5.70 -6.40
CA PHE A 91 -6.06 -6.22 -7.30
C PHE A 91 -4.70 -5.52 -7.10
N ILE A 92 -4.66 -4.18 -7.10
CA ILE A 92 -3.42 -3.40 -6.93
C ILE A 92 -2.74 -3.72 -5.59
N LEU A 93 -3.50 -3.75 -4.49
CA LEU A 93 -2.96 -4.01 -3.16
C LEU A 93 -2.44 -5.44 -3.02
N VAL A 94 -3.19 -6.44 -3.52
CA VAL A 94 -2.77 -7.85 -3.47
C VAL A 94 -1.57 -8.10 -4.36
N LEU A 95 -1.54 -7.52 -5.58
CA LEU A 95 -0.38 -7.58 -6.46
C LEU A 95 0.85 -6.99 -5.80
N PHE A 96 0.73 -5.80 -5.22
CA PHE A 96 1.82 -5.15 -4.53
C PHE A 96 2.37 -5.99 -3.37
N MET A 97 1.49 -6.51 -2.49
CA MET A 97 1.92 -7.37 -1.39
C MET A 97 2.54 -8.69 -1.87
N SER A 98 2.07 -9.24 -2.98
CA SER A 98 2.65 -10.45 -3.58
C SER A 98 4.04 -10.18 -4.16
N LEU A 99 4.25 -9.01 -4.78
CA LEU A 99 5.58 -8.58 -5.27
C LEU A 99 6.55 -8.37 -4.10
N ILE A 100 6.11 -7.77 -3.00
CA ILE A 100 6.92 -7.63 -1.79
C ILE A 100 7.27 -9.01 -1.20
N ALA A 101 6.30 -9.93 -1.14
CA ALA A 101 6.54 -11.28 -0.68
C ALA A 101 7.57 -12.03 -1.55
N LEU A 102 7.47 -11.92 -2.88
CA LEU A 102 8.45 -12.50 -3.80
C LEU A 102 9.84 -11.89 -3.61
N LEU A 103 9.92 -10.57 -3.42
CA LEU A 103 11.17 -9.90 -3.13
C LEU A 103 11.80 -10.42 -1.83
N VAL A 104 11.01 -10.58 -0.75
CA VAL A 104 11.48 -11.15 0.52
C VAL A 104 12.01 -12.57 0.34
N LEU A 105 11.31 -13.41 -0.43
CA LEU A 105 11.75 -14.78 -0.71
C LEU A 105 13.06 -14.80 -1.53
N TYR A 106 13.17 -13.92 -2.52
CA TYR A 106 14.37 -13.79 -3.33
C TYR A 106 15.58 -13.35 -2.48
N THR A 107 15.41 -12.32 -1.65
CA THR A 107 16.49 -11.82 -0.79
C THR A 107 16.84 -12.77 0.35
N ALA A 108 15.87 -13.56 0.82
CA ALA A 108 16.12 -14.63 1.79
C ALA A 108 16.99 -15.75 1.21
N LYS A 109 16.80 -16.08 -0.08
CA LYS A 109 17.61 -17.07 -0.79
C LYS A 109 19.02 -16.56 -1.08
N GLU A 110 19.13 -15.38 -1.67
CA GLU A 110 20.42 -14.80 -2.09
C GLU A 110 21.21 -14.19 -0.91
N LYS A 111 20.58 -14.08 0.28
CA LYS A 111 21.13 -13.50 1.52
C LYS A 111 21.64 -12.05 1.37
N SER A 112 21.27 -11.37 0.30
CA SER A 112 21.69 -10.01 -0.02
C SER A 112 20.60 -9.28 -0.81
N ILE A 113 20.45 -7.98 -0.53
CA ILE A 113 19.79 -7.05 -1.44
C ILE A 113 20.88 -6.47 -2.34
N ASN A 114 21.10 -7.08 -3.50
CA ASN A 114 22.09 -6.55 -4.46
C ASN A 114 21.74 -5.15 -4.95
N ASN A 115 20.48 -4.69 -4.82
CA ASN A 115 20.07 -3.36 -5.22
C ASN A 115 18.85 -2.82 -4.41
N PRO A 116 19.06 -2.03 -3.34
CA PRO A 116 17.96 -1.43 -2.58
C PRO A 116 17.12 -0.44 -3.42
N ASN A 117 17.66 0.06 -4.54
CA ASN A 117 16.96 0.97 -5.44
C ASN A 117 15.72 0.30 -6.06
N LEU A 118 15.73 -1.03 -6.22
CA LEU A 118 14.57 -1.77 -6.72
C LEU A 118 13.38 -1.65 -5.74
N VAL A 119 13.66 -1.65 -4.44
CA VAL A 119 12.63 -1.51 -3.40
C VAL A 119 12.04 -0.10 -3.44
N PHE A 120 12.88 0.92 -3.58
CA PHE A 120 12.45 2.31 -3.70
C PHE A 120 11.63 2.55 -4.97
N ALA A 121 12.04 1.97 -6.10
CA ALA A 121 11.29 2.04 -7.35
C ALA A 121 9.93 1.37 -7.21
N LEU A 122 9.87 0.15 -6.65
CA LEU A 122 8.63 -0.59 -6.43
C LEU A 122 7.65 0.19 -5.53
N LEU A 123 8.14 0.75 -4.41
CA LEU A 123 7.34 1.57 -3.49
C LEU A 123 6.88 2.89 -4.12
N GLY A 124 7.77 3.56 -4.85
CA GLY A 124 7.46 4.81 -5.54
C GLY A 124 6.38 4.62 -6.61
N THR A 125 6.51 3.59 -7.45
CA THR A 125 5.48 3.22 -8.42
C THR A 125 4.15 2.90 -7.76
N PHE A 126 4.16 2.17 -6.64
CA PHE A 126 2.96 1.90 -5.87
C PHE A 126 2.27 3.18 -5.38
N PHE A 127 3.03 4.15 -4.85
CA PHE A 127 2.45 5.43 -4.43
C PHE A 127 1.93 6.26 -5.60
N ILE A 128 2.56 6.22 -6.77
CA ILE A 128 2.02 6.88 -7.98
C ILE A 128 0.65 6.30 -8.34
N ILE A 129 0.53 4.97 -8.33
CA ILE A 129 -0.72 4.27 -8.64
C ILE A 129 -1.80 4.64 -7.60
N LEU A 130 -1.47 4.60 -6.30
CA LEU A 130 -2.40 4.98 -5.24
C LEU A 130 -2.80 6.45 -5.29
N GLY A 131 -1.88 7.36 -5.60
CA GLY A 131 -2.16 8.79 -5.73
C GLY A 131 -3.20 9.08 -6.81
N ASN A 132 -3.11 8.37 -7.93
CA ASN A 132 -4.15 8.43 -8.96
C ASN A 132 -5.48 7.83 -8.48
N TYR A 133 -5.43 6.77 -7.66
CA TYR A 133 -6.61 6.11 -7.13
C TYR A 133 -7.37 6.94 -6.07
N PHE A 134 -6.71 7.82 -5.32
CA PHE A 134 -7.36 8.63 -4.28
C PHE A 134 -8.59 9.43 -4.77
N LYS A 135 -8.61 9.83 -6.04
CA LYS A 135 -9.70 10.61 -6.64
C LYS A 135 -11.04 9.87 -6.69
N VAL A 136 -11.03 8.54 -6.64
CA VAL A 136 -12.23 7.70 -6.76
C VAL A 136 -12.70 7.10 -5.43
N ILE A 137 -11.97 7.34 -4.34
CA ILE A 137 -12.34 6.81 -3.02
C ILE A 137 -13.54 7.57 -2.48
N GLN A 138 -14.65 6.86 -2.24
CA GLN A 138 -15.83 7.44 -1.58
C GLN A 138 -15.64 7.54 -0.06
N PRO A 139 -16.31 8.48 0.64
CA PRO A 139 -16.28 8.57 2.09
C PRO A 139 -16.69 7.26 2.76
N ASN A 140 -15.78 6.67 3.54
CA ASN A 140 -15.99 5.37 4.21
C ASN A 140 -15.09 5.27 5.46
N TYR A 141 -15.35 4.28 6.31
CA TYR A 141 -14.61 4.11 7.57
C TYR A 141 -13.35 3.24 7.46
N PHE A 142 -12.97 2.72 6.29
CA PHE A 142 -11.87 1.76 6.13
C PHE A 142 -10.69 2.28 5.29
N ILE A 143 -10.96 2.98 4.20
CA ILE A 143 -10.02 3.29 3.12
C ILE A 143 -9.93 4.80 2.93
N GLY A 144 -8.70 5.33 2.88
CA GLY A 144 -8.42 6.74 2.68
C GLY A 144 -7.99 7.47 3.95
N ILE A 145 -7.98 8.80 3.89
CA ILE A 145 -7.62 9.71 4.98
C ILE A 145 -8.88 9.97 5.81
N ARG A 146 -8.95 9.39 7.02
CA ARG A 146 -10.16 9.27 7.85
C ARG A 146 -10.05 10.10 9.14
N THR A 147 -9.85 11.39 8.99
CA THR A 147 -9.92 12.34 10.11
C THR A 147 -11.38 12.62 10.49
N PRO A 148 -11.68 13.10 11.72
CA PRO A 148 -13.06 13.41 12.11
C PRO A 148 -13.79 14.29 11.08
N TRP A 149 -13.12 15.34 10.59
CA TRP A 149 -13.72 16.28 9.63
C TRP A 149 -13.86 15.74 8.20
N THR A 150 -13.04 14.79 7.75
CA THR A 150 -13.23 14.16 6.43
C THR A 150 -14.40 13.18 6.46
N LEU A 151 -14.64 12.50 7.59
CA LEU A 151 -15.74 11.56 7.74
C LEU A 151 -17.11 12.24 7.83
N GLU A 152 -17.16 13.45 8.40
CA GLU A 152 -18.38 14.25 8.59
C GLU A 152 -18.73 15.12 7.38
N ASN A 153 -17.76 15.48 6.53
CA ASN A 153 -18.00 16.40 5.41
C ASN A 153 -17.42 15.87 4.08
N GLY A 154 -18.30 15.60 3.12
CA GLY A 154 -17.93 15.09 1.79
C GLY A 154 -17.12 16.06 0.92
N GLU A 155 -17.27 17.37 1.11
CA GLU A 155 -16.45 18.38 0.43
C GLU A 155 -15.01 18.36 0.96
N VAL A 156 -14.84 18.28 2.29
CA VAL A 156 -13.54 18.14 2.94
C VAL A 156 -12.88 16.82 2.53
N TRP A 157 -13.64 15.72 2.48
CA TRP A 157 -13.17 14.43 1.97
C TRP A 157 -12.61 14.54 0.55
N LYS A 158 -13.41 15.08 -0.38
CA LYS A 158 -13.05 15.20 -1.79
C LYS A 158 -11.82 16.10 -1.97
N ALA A 159 -11.80 17.26 -1.34
CA ALA A 159 -10.66 18.18 -1.42
C ALA A 159 -9.37 17.54 -0.89
N THR A 160 -9.46 16.86 0.27
CA THR A 160 -8.32 16.19 0.90
C THR A 160 -7.74 15.09 0.01
N HIS A 161 -8.59 14.21 -0.52
CA HIS A 161 -8.12 13.10 -1.36
C HIS A 161 -7.61 13.56 -2.73
N LEU A 162 -8.18 14.63 -3.30
CA LEU A 162 -7.64 15.25 -4.52
C LEU A 162 -6.25 15.85 -4.30
N PHE A 163 -6.07 16.55 -3.19
CA PHE A 163 -4.77 17.13 -2.82
C PHE A 163 -3.75 16.02 -2.51
N ALA A 164 -4.12 15.05 -1.67
CA ALA A 164 -3.29 13.90 -1.33
C ALA A 164 -2.90 13.11 -2.58
N GLY A 165 -3.82 12.96 -3.55
CA GLY A 165 -3.54 12.24 -4.80
C GLY A 165 -2.39 12.87 -5.58
N LYS A 166 -2.38 14.20 -5.72
CA LYS A 166 -1.27 14.93 -6.35
C LYS A 166 0.04 14.75 -5.58
N LEU A 167 -0.03 14.86 -4.25
CA LEU A 167 1.13 14.68 -3.38
C LEU A 167 1.70 13.26 -3.45
N TRP A 168 0.86 12.22 -3.55
CA TRP A 168 1.28 10.83 -3.67
C TRP A 168 1.96 10.54 -5.01
N VAL A 169 1.44 11.10 -6.10
CA VAL A 169 2.09 10.99 -7.40
C VAL A 169 3.44 11.69 -7.41
N ALA A 170 3.51 12.92 -6.91
CA ALA A 170 4.77 13.67 -6.83
C ALA A 170 5.80 12.97 -5.92
N GLY A 171 5.38 12.55 -4.72
CA GLY A 171 6.22 11.84 -3.77
C GLY A 171 6.69 10.50 -4.33
N GLY A 172 5.81 9.72 -4.96
CA GLY A 172 6.18 8.46 -5.61
C GLY A 172 7.20 8.65 -6.75
N LEU A 173 7.06 9.71 -7.56
CA LEU A 173 8.07 10.06 -8.58
C LEU A 173 9.42 10.42 -7.95
N ILE A 174 9.42 11.18 -6.85
CA ILE A 174 10.64 11.51 -6.09
C ILE A 174 11.29 10.22 -5.57
N LEU A 175 10.51 9.25 -5.08
CA LEU A 175 11.05 7.97 -4.61
C LEU A 175 11.67 7.13 -5.74
N VAL A 176 11.01 7.07 -6.91
CA VAL A 176 11.54 6.34 -8.07
C VAL A 176 12.84 6.99 -8.56
N LEU A 177 12.82 8.30 -8.82
CA LEU A 177 13.98 9.02 -9.36
C LEU A 177 15.12 9.09 -8.34
N GLY A 178 14.81 9.39 -7.08
CA GLY A 178 15.81 9.43 -6.01
C GLY A 178 16.45 8.09 -5.75
N GLY A 179 15.66 7.00 -5.76
CA GLY A 179 16.18 5.64 -5.64
C GLY A 179 17.13 5.28 -6.79
N LEU A 180 16.79 5.63 -8.03
CA LEU A 180 17.62 5.30 -9.20
C LEU A 180 18.89 6.17 -9.32
N LEU A 181 18.81 7.45 -8.93
CA LEU A 181 19.88 8.44 -9.18
C LEU A 181 20.84 8.66 -8.01
N LEU A 182 20.37 8.50 -6.76
CA LEU A 182 21.10 8.99 -5.57
C LEU A 182 21.53 7.89 -4.58
N SER A 183 21.24 6.62 -4.87
CA SER A 183 21.64 5.42 -4.10
C SER A 183 21.63 5.62 -2.57
N ASN A 184 22.75 5.39 -1.87
CA ASN A 184 22.86 5.31 -0.41
C ASN A 184 22.49 6.62 0.31
N ALA A 185 22.67 7.79 -0.31
CA ALA A 185 22.30 9.06 0.29
C ALA A 185 20.77 9.24 0.37
N PHE A 186 20.02 8.57 -0.51
CA PHE A 186 18.58 8.70 -0.59
C PHE A 186 17.83 7.93 0.50
N ALA A 187 18.43 6.91 1.11
CA ALA A 187 17.79 6.10 2.15
C ALA A 187 17.31 6.94 3.34
N ASN A 188 18.05 7.99 3.73
CA ASN A 188 17.62 8.91 4.78
C ASN A 188 16.48 9.82 4.30
N ALA A 189 16.58 10.37 3.09
CA ALA A 189 15.55 11.24 2.50
C ALA A 189 14.22 10.50 2.28
N PHE A 190 14.28 9.21 1.96
CA PHE A 190 13.13 8.33 1.74
C PHE A 190 12.14 8.36 2.91
N VAL A 191 12.64 8.24 4.15
CA VAL A 191 11.79 8.25 5.35
C VAL A 191 11.10 9.60 5.51
N PHE A 192 11.82 10.70 5.28
CA PHE A 192 11.24 12.05 5.34
C PHE A 192 10.16 12.27 4.27
N VAL A 193 10.37 11.79 3.03
CA VAL A 193 9.37 11.88 1.96
C VAL A 193 8.08 11.15 2.35
N ILE A 194 8.18 9.96 2.93
CA ILE A 194 7.01 9.20 3.40
C ILE A 194 6.27 9.93 4.52
N ILE A 195 7.00 10.46 5.50
CA ILE A 195 6.41 11.23 6.61
C ILE A 195 5.67 12.46 6.08
N ILE A 196 6.28 13.21 5.16
CA ILE A 196 5.66 14.38 4.52
C ILE A 196 4.40 13.97 3.76
N MET A 197 4.47 12.91 2.95
CA MET A 197 3.29 12.37 2.26
C MET A 197 2.20 12.05 3.26
N ALA A 198 2.47 11.33 4.35
CA ALA A 198 1.46 10.93 5.32
C ALA A 198 0.85 12.11 6.11
N LEU A 199 1.67 13.06 6.57
CA LEU A 199 1.25 14.12 7.50
C LEU A 199 0.60 15.31 6.79
N ILE A 200 1.10 15.74 5.63
CA ILE A 200 0.61 16.96 4.97
C ILE A 200 -0.89 16.89 4.64
N PRO A 201 -1.46 15.79 4.11
CA PRO A 201 -2.90 15.72 3.86
C PRO A 201 -3.75 15.78 5.13
N VAL A 202 -3.24 15.23 6.23
CA VAL A 202 -3.93 15.32 7.53
C VAL A 202 -4.03 16.78 7.96
N LEU A 203 -2.93 17.53 7.86
CA LEU A 203 -2.94 18.97 8.13
C LEU A 203 -3.84 19.73 7.14
N TYR A 204 -3.73 19.44 5.85
CA TYR A 204 -4.57 20.04 4.80
C TYR A 204 -6.05 19.83 5.08
N SER A 205 -6.41 18.63 5.52
CA SER A 205 -7.80 18.30 5.79
C SER A 205 -8.38 19.13 6.95
N PHE A 206 -7.59 19.43 7.98
CA PHE A 206 -8.00 20.32 9.07
C PHE A 206 -8.15 21.78 8.60
N ILE A 207 -7.21 22.26 7.78
CA ILE A 207 -7.26 23.60 7.19
C ILE A 207 -8.54 23.74 6.36
N LYS A 208 -8.83 22.75 5.52
CA LYS A 208 -10.01 22.78 4.64
C LYS A 208 -11.31 22.74 5.42
N PHE A 209 -11.35 21.97 6.51
CA PHE A 209 -12.47 22.00 7.45
C PHE A 209 -12.71 23.40 8.03
N LYS A 210 -11.66 24.08 8.49
CA LYS A 210 -11.78 25.44 9.05
C LYS A 210 -12.21 26.48 8.01
N GLU A 211 -11.79 26.32 6.75
CA GLU A 211 -12.22 27.18 5.64
C GLU A 211 -13.73 27.03 5.38
N ILE A 212 -14.22 25.79 5.28
CA ILE A 212 -15.64 25.50 5.05
C ILE A 212 -16.49 25.97 6.23
N GLN A 213 -16.07 25.72 7.47
CA GLN A 213 -16.79 26.19 8.66
C GLN A 213 -16.96 27.73 8.66
N LYS A 214 -15.92 28.48 8.28
CA LYS A 214 -15.99 29.94 8.19
C LYS A 214 -16.86 30.43 7.04
N ARG A 215 -16.89 29.70 5.92
CA ARG A 215 -17.75 30.02 4.76
C ARG A 215 -19.22 29.89 5.15
N ASP A 216 -19.57 28.78 5.79
CA ASP A 216 -20.96 28.46 6.14
C ASP A 216 -21.50 29.42 7.23
N GLN A 217 -20.63 29.92 8.12
CA GLN A 217 -20.97 30.98 9.08
C GLN A 217 -21.26 32.35 8.45
N LYS A 218 -20.69 32.64 7.26
CA LYS A 218 -20.91 33.93 6.56
C LYS A 218 -22.13 33.93 5.65
N SER A 219 -22.69 32.75 5.37
CA SER A 219 -23.90 32.59 4.54
C SER A 219 -25.21 32.60 5.34
N ILE A 220 -25.12 32.75 6.67
CA ILE A 220 -26.23 32.90 7.62
C ILE A 220 -26.30 34.38 8.01
#